data_AF-A0A938LH47-F1
#
_entry.id   AF-A0A938LH47-F1
#
_cell.length_a   1.000
_cell.length_b   1.000
_cell.length_c   1.000
_cell.angle_alpha   90.00
_cell.angle_beta   90.00
_cell.angle_gamma   90.00
#
_symmetry.space_group_name_H-M   'P 1'
#
loop_
_entity.id
_entity.type
_entity.pdbx_description
1 polymer ?
#
loop_
_entity_poly.entity_id
_entity_poly.type
_entity_poly.pdbx_seq_one_letter_code
_entity_poly.pdbx_strand_id
1 'polypeptide(L)'
;MATKRDYYQVLNVVRTAGDKEVAAAYRKLAIRYHPDSNPDDPAATEKFKEAAEAYEVLRDPEKRARYDRFGHAGVESGGAQFHSVEDIFEAFGDMFGGGIFGDLFGGRRQRRRRRGADLKCDVELSLEEAAKGVKKTVRFGRSEVCGTCGGSGAKPGSARETCRQCGGRGQVVQSAGILRVQTACPACRGAGSMLTDVCEDCRGQGATAKRVEMNVVIPAGIDDGMRIRMPNEGEPSPDGGPPGDCYCFVSVRRHELFERQGNDLVLQLPITYCQATLGAIAEVPTLDGPDALEIPRGTQSGDVFRLRGRGVPDPRGGPSGDLLIQTHIETPRKLTAKQEDLLRQLAELEHTHVTPHRKTFLEKIRGYFTSESPDGAAERDRREESEA
;
A
#
# COMPACT_ATOMS: atom_id res chain seq x y z
N MET A 1 -44.79 4.60 44.26
CA MET A 1 -43.40 5.06 44.34
C MET A 1 -42.53 3.90 43.91
N ALA A 2 -41.80 4.02 42.80
CA ALA A 2 -40.96 2.93 42.31
C ALA A 2 -39.80 2.72 43.30
N THR A 3 -39.78 1.58 43.97
CA THR A 3 -38.68 1.17 44.85
C THR A 3 -37.41 1.00 44.00
N LYS A 4 -36.39 1.82 44.23
CA LYS A 4 -35.07 1.70 43.59
C LYS A 4 -34.53 0.28 43.79
N ARG A 5 -33.91 -0.31 42.75
CA ARG A 5 -33.36 -1.66 42.80
C ARG A 5 -32.17 -1.72 43.76
N ASP A 6 -31.96 -2.87 44.37
CA ASP A 6 -30.82 -3.07 45.28
C ASP A 6 -29.50 -3.01 44.49
N TYR A 7 -28.49 -2.27 44.98
CA TYR A 7 -27.24 -2.06 44.25
C TYR A 7 -26.46 -3.36 43.99
N TYR A 8 -26.58 -4.36 44.88
CA TYR A 8 -25.99 -5.68 44.65
C TYR A 8 -26.73 -6.42 43.53
N GLN A 9 -28.05 -6.24 43.40
CA GLN A 9 -28.82 -6.78 42.27
C GLN A 9 -28.54 -6.04 40.96
N VAL A 10 -28.30 -4.74 41.01
CA VAL A 10 -27.92 -3.94 39.83
C VAL A 10 -26.60 -4.42 39.25
N LEU A 11 -25.59 -4.60 40.10
CA LEU A 11 -24.29 -5.13 39.69
C LEU A 11 -24.28 -6.67 39.53
N ASN A 12 -25.37 -7.35 39.91
CA ASN A 12 -25.48 -8.80 39.88
C ASN A 12 -24.36 -9.52 40.67
N VAL A 13 -24.15 -9.05 41.90
CA VAL A 13 -23.16 -9.59 42.86
C VAL A 13 -23.85 -9.94 44.18
N VAL A 14 -23.24 -10.80 44.99
CA VAL A 14 -23.73 -11.11 46.33
C VAL A 14 -23.32 -10.02 47.33
N ARG A 15 -24.06 -9.88 48.45
CA ARG A 15 -23.76 -8.87 49.48
C ARG A 15 -22.37 -9.02 50.11
N THR A 16 -21.82 -10.23 50.09
CA THR A 16 -20.46 -10.55 50.57
C THR A 16 -19.36 -10.35 49.52
N ALA A 17 -19.69 -9.80 48.34
CA ALA A 17 -18.73 -9.61 47.26
C ALA A 17 -17.59 -8.67 47.66
N GLY A 18 -16.36 -9.05 47.36
CA GLY A 18 -15.18 -8.20 47.62
C GLY A 18 -15.06 -7.07 46.60
N ASP A 19 -14.25 -6.03 46.90
CA ASP A 19 -14.11 -4.83 46.06
C ASP A 19 -13.71 -5.14 44.61
N LYS A 20 -12.89 -6.18 44.41
CA LYS A 20 -12.47 -6.64 43.07
C LYS A 20 -13.63 -7.21 42.26
N GLU A 21 -14.54 -7.90 42.90
CA GLU A 21 -15.72 -8.52 42.28
C GLU A 21 -16.75 -7.45 41.91
N VAL A 22 -16.99 -6.50 42.83
CA VAL A 22 -17.82 -5.31 42.58
C VAL A 22 -17.29 -4.50 41.39
N ALA A 23 -15.97 -4.26 41.33
CA ALA A 23 -15.35 -3.55 40.21
C ALA A 23 -15.42 -4.33 38.88
N ALA A 24 -15.29 -5.66 38.92
CA ALA A 24 -15.41 -6.50 37.73
C ALA A 24 -16.84 -6.52 37.17
N ALA A 25 -17.82 -6.59 38.07
CA ALA A 25 -19.23 -6.56 37.74
C ALA A 25 -19.65 -5.24 37.08
N TYR A 26 -19.24 -4.10 37.66
CA TYR A 26 -19.50 -2.79 37.09
C TYR A 26 -18.87 -2.64 35.69
N ARG A 27 -17.61 -3.03 35.51
CA ARG A 27 -16.94 -2.98 34.18
C ARG A 27 -17.71 -3.76 33.11
N LYS A 28 -18.24 -4.94 33.45
CA LYS A 28 -19.01 -5.77 32.51
C LYS A 28 -20.30 -5.08 32.07
N LEU A 29 -20.99 -4.40 32.99
CA LEU A 29 -22.22 -3.68 32.70
C LEU A 29 -21.94 -2.36 31.97
N ALA A 30 -20.87 -1.65 32.34
CA ALA A 30 -20.45 -0.42 31.69
C ALA A 30 -20.07 -0.61 30.22
N ILE A 31 -19.40 -1.71 29.86
CA ILE A 31 -19.12 -2.06 28.46
C ILE A 31 -20.42 -2.41 27.73
N ARG A 32 -21.31 -3.19 28.37
CA ARG A 32 -22.56 -3.65 27.75
C ARG A 32 -23.52 -2.50 27.44
N TYR A 33 -23.59 -1.53 28.34
CA TYR A 33 -24.49 -0.38 28.25
C TYR A 33 -23.76 0.91 27.89
N HIS A 34 -22.58 0.80 27.27
CA HIS A 34 -21.80 1.97 26.88
C HIS A 34 -22.58 2.84 25.87
N PRO A 35 -22.65 4.17 26.06
CA PRO A 35 -23.33 5.10 25.15
C PRO A 35 -22.88 4.97 23.69
N ASP A 36 -21.57 4.91 23.42
CA ASP A 36 -21.04 4.75 22.05
C ASP A 36 -21.50 3.46 21.35
N SER A 37 -21.74 2.39 22.11
CA SER A 37 -22.22 1.12 21.55
C SER A 37 -23.75 1.05 21.48
N ASN A 38 -24.45 1.97 22.15
CA ASN A 38 -25.91 2.01 22.26
C ASN A 38 -26.43 3.47 22.16
N PRO A 39 -26.14 4.20 21.06
CA PRO A 39 -26.40 5.64 20.98
C PRO A 39 -27.90 6.02 20.97
N ASP A 40 -28.77 5.11 20.53
CA ASP A 40 -30.21 5.35 20.37
C ASP A 40 -31.09 4.56 21.36
N ASP A 41 -30.53 4.02 22.45
CA ASP A 41 -31.27 3.26 23.48
C ASP A 41 -31.30 3.98 24.84
N PRO A 42 -32.38 4.75 25.14
CA PRO A 42 -32.55 5.41 26.42
C PRO A 42 -32.56 4.45 27.62
N ALA A 43 -32.97 3.19 27.43
CA ALA A 43 -32.99 2.20 28.50
C ALA A 43 -31.58 1.67 28.82
N ALA A 44 -30.66 1.67 27.85
CA ALA A 44 -29.25 1.38 28.09
C ALA A 44 -28.59 2.51 28.89
N THR A 45 -28.89 3.77 28.57
CA THR A 45 -28.41 4.93 29.31
C THR A 45 -28.84 4.90 30.78
N GLU A 46 -30.11 4.60 31.06
CA GLU A 46 -30.59 4.51 32.45
C GLU A 46 -29.96 3.34 33.22
N LYS A 47 -29.73 2.19 32.57
CA LYS A 47 -29.00 1.07 33.19
C LYS A 47 -27.52 1.39 33.43
N PHE A 48 -26.91 2.19 32.57
CA PHE A 48 -25.53 2.65 32.74
C PHE A 48 -25.41 3.58 33.96
N LYS A 49 -26.33 4.54 34.10
CA LYS A 49 -26.42 5.42 35.28
C LYS A 49 -26.65 4.62 36.56
N GLU A 50 -27.60 3.68 36.54
CA GLU A 50 -27.91 2.82 37.69
C GLU A 50 -26.69 1.98 38.13
N ALA A 51 -25.93 1.44 37.16
CA ALA A 51 -24.72 0.68 37.43
C ALA A 51 -23.57 1.56 37.97
N ALA A 52 -23.45 2.80 37.51
CA ALA A 52 -22.45 3.75 38.00
C ALA A 52 -22.74 4.17 39.45
N GLU A 53 -24.01 4.49 39.77
CA GLU A 53 -24.46 4.81 41.13
C GLU A 53 -24.20 3.63 42.09
N ALA A 54 -24.55 2.41 41.65
CA ALA A 54 -24.29 1.19 42.42
C ALA A 54 -22.79 0.98 42.70
N TYR A 55 -21.94 1.24 41.71
CA TYR A 55 -20.49 1.10 41.86
C TYR A 55 -19.89 2.16 42.78
N GLU A 56 -20.33 3.41 42.68
CA GLU A 56 -19.86 4.50 43.55
C GLU A 56 -20.10 4.18 45.03
N VAL A 57 -21.29 3.67 45.33
CA VAL A 57 -21.68 3.31 46.70
C VAL A 57 -20.96 2.05 47.19
N LEU A 58 -20.87 1.01 46.37
CA LEU A 58 -20.31 -0.28 46.79
C LEU A 58 -18.78 -0.34 46.77
N ARG A 59 -18.10 0.56 46.06
CA ARG A 59 -16.62 0.67 46.05
C ARG A 59 -16.08 1.37 47.29
N ASP A 60 -16.81 2.34 47.84
CA ASP A 60 -16.39 3.11 49.00
C ASP A 60 -16.81 2.37 50.30
N PRO A 61 -15.87 1.98 51.17
CA PRO A 61 -16.18 1.21 52.37
C PRO A 61 -17.17 1.91 53.33
N GLU A 62 -17.12 3.24 53.42
CA GLU A 62 -18.03 4.01 54.28
C GLU A 62 -19.42 4.11 53.68
N LYS A 63 -19.53 4.40 52.37
CA LYS A 63 -20.81 4.44 51.65
C LYS A 63 -21.48 3.07 51.63
N ARG A 64 -20.72 2.01 51.38
CA ARG A 64 -21.21 0.62 51.43
C ARG A 64 -21.74 0.27 52.82
N ALA A 65 -21.00 0.59 53.88
CA ALA A 65 -21.45 0.32 55.25
C ALA A 65 -22.71 1.11 55.63
N ARG A 66 -22.87 2.35 55.14
CA ARG A 66 -24.11 3.13 55.32
C ARG A 66 -25.27 2.52 54.54
N TYR A 67 -25.05 2.12 53.29
CA TYR A 67 -26.03 1.46 52.45
C TYR A 67 -26.50 0.12 53.04
N ASP A 68 -25.58 -0.68 53.56
CA ASP A 68 -25.90 -1.97 54.17
C ASP A 68 -26.76 -1.84 55.43
N ARG A 69 -26.62 -0.73 56.19
CA ARG A 69 -27.39 -0.47 57.42
C ARG A 69 -28.73 0.19 57.19
N PHE A 70 -28.82 1.11 56.24
CA PHE A 70 -29.98 2.01 56.08
C PHE A 70 -30.61 1.96 54.68
N GLY A 71 -30.11 1.10 53.79
CA GLY A 71 -30.54 1.02 52.40
C GLY A 71 -30.26 2.32 51.63
N HIS A 72 -31.05 2.57 50.59
CA HIS A 72 -30.94 3.77 49.74
C HIS A 72 -31.05 5.09 50.54
N ALA A 73 -31.85 5.13 51.61
CA ALA A 73 -32.01 6.31 52.45
C ALA A 73 -30.72 6.71 53.20
N GLY A 74 -29.78 5.77 53.40
CA GLY A 74 -28.50 6.03 54.07
C GLY A 74 -27.42 6.69 53.20
N VAL A 75 -27.66 6.77 51.89
CA VAL A 75 -26.70 7.28 50.90
C VAL A 75 -27.28 8.39 50.02
N GLU A 76 -28.59 8.66 50.12
CA GLU A 76 -29.31 9.68 49.34
C GLU A 76 -28.84 11.12 49.63
N SER A 77 -28.35 11.40 50.85
CA SER A 77 -27.89 12.73 51.24
C SER A 77 -26.37 12.96 51.08
N GLY A 78 -25.65 12.06 50.41
CA GLY A 78 -24.18 12.15 50.28
C GLY A 78 -23.54 11.36 49.13
N GLY A 79 -24.34 10.85 48.18
CA GLY A 79 -23.86 10.27 46.93
C GLY A 79 -23.72 11.34 45.84
N ALA A 80 -22.76 11.19 44.93
CA ALA A 80 -22.75 12.01 43.72
C ALA A 80 -23.94 11.60 42.85
N GLN A 81 -24.94 12.47 42.73
CA GLN A 81 -26.05 12.19 41.82
C GLN A 81 -25.58 12.52 40.40
N PHE A 82 -25.30 11.49 39.61
CA PHE A 82 -24.94 11.66 38.20
C PHE A 82 -26.16 12.10 37.40
N HIS A 83 -26.17 13.34 36.95
CA HIS A 83 -27.28 13.91 36.18
C HIS A 83 -27.10 13.69 34.67
N SER A 84 -25.85 13.60 34.22
CA SER A 84 -25.49 13.32 32.83
C SER A 84 -24.53 12.12 32.71
N VAL A 85 -24.36 11.63 31.48
CA VAL A 85 -23.42 10.55 31.16
C VAL A 85 -21.98 11.08 31.18
N GLU A 86 -21.82 12.35 30.82
CA GLU A 86 -20.58 13.10 30.86
C GLU A 86 -20.02 13.19 32.30
N ASP A 87 -20.88 13.41 33.30
CA ASP A 87 -20.48 13.43 34.72
C ASP A 87 -19.90 12.08 35.18
N ILE A 88 -20.44 10.97 34.65
CA ILE A 88 -19.97 9.61 34.95
C ILE A 88 -18.60 9.39 34.30
N PHE A 89 -18.42 9.84 33.06
CA PHE A 89 -17.13 9.74 32.38
C PHE A 89 -16.07 10.63 33.01
N GLU A 90 -16.42 11.77 33.61
CA GLU A 90 -15.47 12.59 34.37
C GLU A 90 -15.10 11.91 35.70
N ALA A 91 -16.08 11.37 36.43
CA ALA A 91 -15.85 10.72 37.72
C ALA A 91 -15.13 9.35 37.62
N PHE A 92 -15.31 8.62 36.51
CA PHE A 92 -14.76 7.29 36.28
C PHE A 92 -13.86 7.21 35.04
N GLY A 93 -13.45 8.35 34.48
CA GLY A 93 -12.62 8.46 33.28
C GLY A 93 -11.32 7.68 33.38
N ASP A 94 -10.66 7.70 34.54
CA ASP A 94 -9.43 6.91 34.79
C ASP A 94 -9.67 5.40 34.83
N MET A 95 -10.92 4.96 35.01
CA MET A 95 -11.28 3.54 35.01
C MET A 95 -11.53 2.99 33.60
N PHE A 96 -11.83 3.85 32.62
CA PHE A 96 -12.19 3.45 31.25
C PHE A 96 -11.31 4.11 30.15
N GLY A 97 -10.71 5.26 30.40
CA GLY A 97 -9.93 6.06 29.47
C GLY A 97 -8.47 6.18 29.90
N GLY A 98 -7.60 5.40 29.27
CA GLY A 98 -6.15 5.60 29.31
C GLY A 98 -5.35 4.68 30.23
N GLY A 99 -4.87 3.56 29.68
CA GLY A 99 -3.57 2.99 30.09
C GLY A 99 -3.54 1.88 31.15
N ILE A 100 -4.61 1.62 31.90
CA ILE A 100 -4.57 0.67 33.05
C ILE A 100 -5.39 -0.62 32.85
N PHE A 101 -6.24 -0.71 31.81
CA PHE A 101 -7.02 -1.93 31.51
C PHE A 101 -6.17 -3.15 31.10
N GLY A 102 -4.87 -2.97 30.85
CA GLY A 102 -3.92 -4.04 30.54
C GLY A 102 -2.86 -4.31 31.61
N ASP A 103 -2.94 -3.71 32.81
CA ASP A 103 -1.89 -3.83 33.84
C ASP A 103 -2.31 -4.56 35.12
N LEU A 104 -3.62 -4.64 35.43
CA LEU A 104 -4.07 -5.18 36.72
C LEU A 104 -4.65 -6.61 36.67
N PHE A 105 -4.91 -7.15 35.46
CA PHE A 105 -5.08 -8.59 35.28
C PHE A 105 -3.70 -9.25 35.28
N GLY A 106 -3.29 -9.71 36.46
CA GLY A 106 -2.03 -10.41 36.70
C GLY A 106 -1.89 -11.74 35.96
N GLY A 107 -1.66 -11.67 34.66
CA GLY A 107 -0.57 -12.42 34.07
C GLY A 107 0.61 -11.47 34.05
N ARG A 108 1.75 -11.86 34.65
CA ARG A 108 3.09 -11.35 34.31
C ARG A 108 3.00 -10.84 32.87
N ARG A 109 3.11 -9.53 32.61
CA ARG A 109 3.16 -8.99 31.24
C ARG A 109 4.35 -9.67 30.58
N GLN A 110 4.10 -10.86 30.05
CA GLN A 110 4.99 -11.56 29.16
C GLN A 110 5.03 -10.57 28.04
N ARG A 111 6.14 -9.81 27.96
CA ARG A 111 6.42 -8.88 26.86
C ARG A 111 5.88 -9.60 25.64
N ARG A 112 4.75 -9.11 25.09
CA ARG A 112 4.13 -9.76 23.93
C ARG A 112 5.25 -9.76 22.93
N ARG A 113 5.78 -10.96 22.65
CA ARG A 113 7.02 -11.08 21.90
C ARG A 113 6.76 -10.40 20.57
N ARG A 114 7.42 -9.27 20.34
CA ARG A 114 7.08 -8.40 19.21
C ARG A 114 7.34 -9.18 17.95
N ARG A 115 6.47 -9.08 16.94
CA ARG A 115 6.76 -9.67 15.64
C ARG A 115 8.01 -8.99 15.06
N GLY A 116 8.82 -9.76 14.33
CA GLY A 116 9.94 -9.20 13.58
C GLY A 116 9.48 -8.20 12.51
N ALA A 117 10.40 -7.38 12.03
CA ALA A 117 10.09 -6.40 11.00
C ALA A 117 9.83 -7.08 9.66
N ASP A 118 8.91 -6.54 8.86
CA ASP A 118 8.65 -7.03 7.52
C ASP A 118 9.78 -6.59 6.56
N LEU A 119 10.09 -7.43 5.59
CA LEU A 119 11.06 -7.17 4.52
C LEU A 119 10.35 -6.82 3.22
N LYS A 120 11.07 -6.09 2.37
CA LYS A 120 10.68 -5.79 1.01
C LYS A 120 11.69 -6.42 0.06
N CYS A 121 11.21 -7.10 -0.97
CA CYS A 121 11.99 -7.44 -2.15
C CYS A 121 11.23 -7.03 -3.41
N ASP A 122 11.95 -6.85 -4.51
CA ASP A 122 11.38 -6.46 -5.80
C ASP A 122 11.67 -7.57 -6.82
N VAL A 123 10.72 -7.83 -7.71
CA VAL A 123 10.87 -8.75 -8.84
C VAL A 123 10.38 -8.08 -10.11
N GLU A 124 11.20 -8.15 -11.15
CA GLU A 124 10.88 -7.61 -12.47
C GLU A 124 10.46 -8.74 -13.40
N LEU A 125 9.34 -8.55 -14.11
CA LEU A 125 8.73 -9.51 -15.03
C LEU A 125 8.58 -8.89 -16.41
N SER A 126 8.63 -9.73 -17.45
CA SER A 126 8.08 -9.36 -18.75
C SER A 126 6.55 -9.48 -18.76
N LEU A 127 5.90 -8.88 -19.76
CA LEU A 127 4.44 -8.97 -19.91
C LEU A 127 3.99 -10.43 -20.13
N GLU A 128 4.76 -11.22 -20.87
CA GLU A 128 4.49 -12.64 -21.12
C GLU A 128 4.61 -13.48 -19.84
N GLU A 129 5.64 -13.21 -19.03
CA GLU A 129 5.82 -13.86 -17.72
C GLU A 129 4.66 -13.50 -16.77
N ALA A 130 4.24 -12.23 -16.75
CA ALA A 130 3.12 -11.76 -15.93
C ALA A 130 1.79 -12.39 -16.38
N ALA A 131 1.57 -12.52 -17.68
CA ALA A 131 0.34 -13.11 -18.22
C ALA A 131 0.24 -14.61 -17.98
N LYS A 132 1.33 -15.38 -18.17
CA LYS A 132 1.32 -16.84 -18.01
C LYS A 132 1.54 -17.30 -16.57
N GLY A 133 2.08 -16.44 -15.72
CA GLY A 133 2.54 -16.79 -14.38
C GLY A 133 3.87 -17.52 -14.44
N VAL A 134 4.71 -17.30 -13.44
CA VAL A 134 6.08 -17.83 -13.43
C VAL A 134 6.54 -18.11 -12.01
N LYS A 135 7.43 -19.09 -11.85
CA LYS A 135 8.19 -19.29 -10.62
C LYS A 135 9.52 -18.57 -10.77
N LYS A 136 9.77 -17.50 -10.01
CA LYS A 136 11.06 -16.80 -10.00
C LYS A 136 11.78 -16.97 -8.67
N THR A 137 13.09 -17.09 -8.76
CA THR A 137 13.97 -17.07 -7.59
C THR A 137 14.34 -15.63 -7.27
N VAL A 138 13.87 -15.11 -6.14
CA VAL A 138 14.25 -13.80 -5.61
C VAL A 138 15.38 -13.97 -4.60
N ARG A 139 16.29 -13.01 -4.55
CA ARG A 139 17.41 -13.00 -3.59
C ARG A 139 17.34 -11.73 -2.78
N PHE A 140 17.28 -11.86 -1.46
CA PHE A 140 17.28 -10.71 -0.56
C PHE A 140 18.12 -11.01 0.68
N GLY A 141 18.58 -9.95 1.32
CA GLY A 141 19.26 -10.03 2.61
C GLY A 141 18.24 -10.07 3.74
N ARG A 142 18.40 -11.01 4.67
CA ARG A 142 17.68 -11.02 5.94
C ARG A 142 18.64 -11.34 7.07
N SER A 143 18.32 -10.96 8.29
CA SER A 143 19.03 -11.49 9.45
C SER A 143 18.51 -12.90 9.78
N GLU A 144 19.41 -13.81 10.14
CA GLU A 144 19.05 -15.07 10.78
C GLU A 144 19.47 -15.04 12.24
N VAL A 145 18.73 -15.74 13.10
CA VAL A 145 19.10 -15.90 14.50
C VAL A 145 20.51 -16.50 14.55
N CYS A 146 21.40 -15.87 15.29
CA CYS A 146 22.79 -16.32 15.39
C CYS A 146 22.81 -17.74 15.98
N GLY A 147 23.31 -18.71 15.22
CA GLY A 147 23.36 -20.11 15.63
C GLY A 147 24.21 -20.34 16.89
N THR A 148 25.28 -19.56 17.05
CA THR A 148 26.20 -19.69 18.19
C THR A 148 25.53 -19.29 19.51
N CYS A 149 24.86 -18.15 19.56
CA CYS A 149 24.25 -17.65 20.81
C CYS A 149 22.73 -17.88 20.93
N GLY A 150 22.10 -18.46 19.90
CA GLY A 150 20.66 -18.70 19.86
C GLY A 150 19.80 -17.44 19.97
N GLY A 151 20.31 -16.28 19.53
CA GLY A 151 19.62 -15.00 19.64
C GLY A 151 19.86 -14.21 20.93
N SER A 152 20.58 -14.78 21.90
CA SER A 152 20.85 -14.11 23.18
C SER A 152 21.82 -12.93 23.04
N GLY A 153 22.68 -12.93 22.01
CA GLY A 153 23.79 -11.98 21.85
C GLY A 153 24.93 -12.21 22.83
N ALA A 154 24.79 -13.12 23.79
CA ALA A 154 25.82 -13.47 24.76
C ALA A 154 26.69 -14.61 24.23
N LYS A 155 27.97 -14.64 24.65
CA LYS A 155 28.82 -15.81 24.41
C LYS A 155 28.18 -17.06 25.02
N PRO A 156 28.22 -18.24 24.35
CA PRO A 156 27.68 -19.47 24.93
C PRO A 156 28.26 -19.74 26.33
N GLY A 157 27.37 -19.99 27.30
CA GLY A 157 27.76 -20.16 28.71
C GLY A 157 27.84 -18.86 29.54
N SER A 158 27.76 -17.69 28.91
CA SER A 158 27.61 -16.39 29.58
C SER A 158 26.13 -15.98 29.58
N ALA A 159 25.70 -15.26 30.61
CA ALA A 159 24.31 -14.87 30.81
C ALA A 159 24.16 -13.35 30.83
N ARG A 160 22.95 -12.86 30.51
CA ARG A 160 22.64 -11.43 30.65
C ARG A 160 22.52 -11.08 32.13
N GLU A 161 23.29 -10.10 32.59
CA GLU A 161 23.17 -9.57 33.94
C GLU A 161 22.11 -8.47 34.01
N THR A 162 21.42 -8.36 35.14
CA THR A 162 20.45 -7.29 35.36
C THR A 162 21.18 -5.94 35.44
N CYS A 163 20.71 -4.94 34.70
CA CYS A 163 21.34 -3.62 34.71
C CYS A 163 21.24 -3.00 36.10
N ARG A 164 22.38 -2.77 36.76
CA ARG A 164 22.45 -2.22 38.11
C ARG A 164 21.89 -0.79 38.21
N GLN A 165 22.00 0.00 37.14
CA GLN A 165 21.55 1.40 37.13
C GLN A 165 20.02 1.53 37.13
N CYS A 166 19.30 0.65 36.44
CA CYS A 166 17.83 0.69 36.38
C CYS A 166 17.14 -0.48 37.12
N GLY A 167 17.91 -1.39 37.72
CA GLY A 167 17.41 -2.56 38.42
C GLY A 167 16.54 -3.46 37.52
N GLY A 168 16.88 -3.60 36.24
CA GLY A 168 16.09 -4.42 35.31
C GLY A 168 14.98 -3.67 34.57
N ARG A 169 14.67 -2.43 34.95
CA ARG A 169 13.51 -1.68 34.44
C ARG A 169 13.72 -1.11 33.04
N GLY A 170 14.95 -1.02 32.55
CA GLY A 170 15.28 -0.44 31.24
C GLY A 170 15.15 1.08 31.17
N GLN A 171 14.50 1.72 32.14
CA GLN A 171 14.29 3.17 32.20
C GLN A 171 14.75 3.74 33.54
N VAL A 172 15.19 5.00 33.51
CA VAL A 172 15.55 5.78 34.69
C VAL A 172 14.64 6.99 34.76
N VAL A 173 14.23 7.37 35.97
CA VAL A 173 13.40 8.55 36.19
C VAL A 173 14.32 9.72 36.51
N GLN A 174 14.32 10.73 35.65
CA GLN A 174 14.97 12.00 35.92
C GLN A 174 13.92 12.98 36.44
N SER A 175 14.17 13.56 37.61
CA SER A 175 13.29 14.55 38.22
C SER A 175 13.97 15.91 38.22
N ALA A 176 13.33 16.90 37.58
CA ALA A 176 13.74 18.29 37.59
C ALA A 176 12.59 19.12 38.16
N GLY A 177 12.66 19.43 39.46
CA GLY A 177 11.57 20.09 40.18
C GLY A 177 10.28 19.25 40.15
N ILE A 178 9.20 19.82 39.64
CA ILE A 178 7.87 19.19 39.57
C ILE A 178 7.77 18.20 38.39
N LEU A 179 8.66 18.29 37.40
CA LEU A 179 8.65 17.45 36.22
C LEU A 179 9.42 16.14 36.47
N ARG A 180 8.74 15.01 36.31
CA ARG A 180 9.34 13.67 36.27
C ARG A 180 9.32 13.15 34.84
N VAL A 181 10.50 13.00 34.25
CA VAL A 181 10.67 12.49 32.89
C VAL A 181 11.27 11.09 32.97
N GLN A 182 10.60 10.12 32.35
CA GLN A 182 11.15 8.77 32.18
C GLN A 182 11.98 8.74 30.91
N THR A 183 13.26 8.40 31.03
CA THR A 183 14.17 8.23 29.89
C THR A 183 14.73 6.83 29.86
N ALA A 184 15.13 6.35 28.68
CA ALA A 184 15.80 5.06 28.55
C ALA A 184 17.09 5.08 29.38
N CYS A 185 17.33 4.02 30.15
CA CYS A 185 18.52 3.90 30.99
C CYS A 185 19.78 3.97 30.11
N PRO A 186 20.72 4.90 30.34
CA PRO A 186 21.87 5.09 29.47
C PRO A 186 22.83 3.89 29.49
N ALA A 187 22.97 3.18 30.62
CA ALA A 187 23.83 2.00 30.71
C ALA A 187 23.35 0.80 29.90
N CYS A 188 22.05 0.53 29.85
CA CYS A 188 21.50 -0.62 29.11
C CYS A 188 20.71 -0.23 27.86
N ARG A 189 20.66 1.07 27.52
CA ARG A 189 19.91 1.64 26.38
C ARG A 189 18.47 1.14 26.27
N GLY A 190 17.77 0.99 27.40
CA GLY A 190 16.40 0.47 27.40
C GLY A 190 16.26 -1.04 27.62
N ALA A 191 17.32 -1.83 27.49
CA ALA A 191 17.22 -3.29 27.52
C ALA A 191 16.84 -3.86 28.91
N GLY A 192 17.26 -3.19 29.99
CA GLY A 192 17.10 -3.65 31.37
C GLY A 192 18.15 -4.68 31.80
N SER A 193 18.88 -5.25 30.86
CA SER A 193 19.98 -6.18 31.10
C SER A 193 21.21 -5.78 30.29
N MET A 194 22.39 -6.21 30.74
CA MET A 194 23.68 -5.98 30.08
C MET A 194 24.30 -7.33 29.72
N LEU A 195 25.02 -7.36 28.59
CA LEU A 195 25.79 -8.53 28.17
C LEU A 195 27.15 -8.46 28.87
N THR A 196 27.52 -9.48 29.64
CA THR A 196 28.84 -9.60 30.27
C THR A 196 29.88 -9.93 29.21
N ASP A 197 29.65 -11.02 28.46
CA ASP A 197 30.47 -11.40 27.31
C ASP A 197 29.62 -11.39 26.03
N VAL A 198 30.03 -10.57 25.06
CA VAL A 198 29.35 -10.51 23.77
C VAL A 198 29.71 -11.73 22.92
N CYS A 199 28.73 -12.25 22.18
CA CYS A 199 28.98 -13.28 21.17
C CYS A 199 29.85 -12.69 20.05
N GLU A 200 30.95 -13.37 19.69
CA GLU A 200 31.92 -12.89 18.69
C GLU A 200 31.32 -12.88 17.27
N ASP A 201 30.49 -13.89 16.94
CA ASP A 201 29.92 -14.06 15.59
C ASP A 201 28.88 -12.99 15.23
N CYS A 202 28.01 -12.63 16.18
CA CYS A 202 26.99 -11.59 15.99
C CYS A 202 27.33 -10.26 16.67
N ARG A 203 28.49 -10.17 17.34
CA ARG A 203 28.96 -8.98 18.08
C ARG A 203 27.90 -8.39 19.02
N GLY A 204 27.19 -9.26 19.73
CA GLY A 204 26.13 -8.87 20.68
C GLY A 204 24.76 -8.57 20.07
N GLN A 205 24.59 -8.66 18.74
CA GLN A 205 23.32 -8.34 18.07
C GLN A 205 22.27 -9.46 18.16
N GLY A 206 22.70 -10.71 18.37
CA GLY A 206 21.82 -11.88 18.41
C GLY A 206 21.36 -12.39 17.03
N ALA A 207 21.66 -11.66 15.95
CA ALA A 207 21.35 -12.08 14.59
C ALA A 207 22.54 -11.80 13.66
N THR A 208 22.60 -12.50 12.53
CA THR A 208 23.64 -12.36 11.50
C THR A 208 23.01 -12.19 10.14
N ALA A 209 23.47 -11.21 9.36
CA ALA A 209 22.98 -10.98 8.00
C ALA A 209 23.35 -12.15 7.07
N LYS A 210 22.38 -12.63 6.31
CA LYS A 210 22.54 -13.70 5.33
C LYS A 210 21.79 -13.36 4.04
N ARG A 211 22.37 -13.71 2.90
CA ARG A 211 21.65 -13.70 1.62
C ARG A 211 20.88 -14.99 1.48
N VAL A 212 19.58 -14.88 1.24
CA VAL A 212 18.69 -16.02 1.06
C VAL A 212 18.11 -15.97 -0.34
N GLU A 213 18.02 -17.14 -0.96
CA GLU A 213 17.36 -17.34 -2.24
C GLU A 213 16.03 -18.04 -1.99
N MET A 214 14.96 -17.49 -2.54
CA MET A 214 13.60 -17.97 -2.34
C MET A 214 12.85 -18.06 -3.64
N ASN A 215 12.09 -19.14 -3.83
CA ASN A 215 11.22 -19.29 -4.98
C ASN A 215 9.85 -18.70 -4.69
N VAL A 216 9.47 -17.67 -5.43
CA VAL A 216 8.15 -17.05 -5.39
C VAL A 216 7.34 -17.57 -6.56
N VAL A 217 6.15 -18.11 -6.26
CA VAL A 217 5.17 -18.49 -7.27
C VAL A 217 4.32 -17.26 -7.56
N ILE A 218 4.45 -16.74 -8.78
CA ILE A 218 3.73 -15.55 -9.24
C ILE A 218 2.53 -16.04 -10.05
N PRO A 219 1.29 -15.69 -9.64
CA PRO A 219 0.10 -16.13 -10.36
C PRO A 219 0.03 -15.50 -11.74
N ALA A 220 -0.60 -16.23 -12.67
CA ALA A 220 -0.93 -15.71 -13.99
C ALA A 220 -1.85 -14.49 -13.86
N GLY A 221 -1.62 -13.48 -14.70
CA GLY A 221 -2.44 -12.28 -14.73
C GLY A 221 -2.03 -11.18 -13.75
N ILE A 222 -0.93 -11.34 -13.00
CA ILE A 222 -0.50 -10.34 -12.02
C ILE A 222 -0.27 -8.98 -12.67
N ASP A 223 -0.73 -7.90 -12.03
CA ASP A 223 -0.58 -6.54 -12.54
C ASP A 223 0.64 -5.83 -11.92
N ASP A 224 1.06 -4.74 -12.56
CA ASP A 224 2.15 -3.89 -12.06
C ASP A 224 1.81 -3.30 -10.69
N GLY A 225 2.79 -3.30 -9.78
CA GLY A 225 2.61 -2.79 -8.41
C GLY A 225 1.89 -3.73 -7.45
N MET A 226 1.45 -4.91 -7.91
CA MET A 226 0.92 -5.93 -7.00
C MET A 226 2.02 -6.48 -6.08
N ARG A 227 1.61 -6.95 -4.89
CA ARG A 227 2.52 -7.53 -3.88
C ARG A 227 2.16 -8.96 -3.52
N ILE A 228 3.16 -9.82 -3.43
CA ILE A 228 3.03 -11.21 -2.98
C ILE A 228 3.63 -11.32 -1.58
N ARG A 229 2.86 -11.87 -0.64
CA ARG A 229 3.29 -12.06 0.75
C ARG A 229 3.96 -13.43 0.92
N MET A 230 5.20 -13.43 1.38
CA MET A 230 5.93 -14.61 1.83
C MET A 230 5.93 -14.64 3.37
N PRO A 231 5.10 -15.49 3.98
CA PRO A 231 4.92 -15.50 5.44
C PRO A 231 6.18 -15.96 6.15
N ASN A 232 6.53 -15.32 7.27
CA ASN A 232 7.68 -15.65 8.13
C ASN A 232 9.07 -15.49 7.49
N GLU A 233 9.16 -14.83 6.33
CA GLU A 233 10.42 -14.62 5.61
C GLU A 233 11.04 -13.24 5.85
N GLY A 234 10.50 -12.48 6.81
CA GLY A 234 11.02 -11.18 7.24
C GLY A 234 12.16 -11.28 8.26
N GLU A 235 12.39 -10.18 8.99
CA GLU A 235 13.41 -10.14 10.04
C GLU A 235 12.99 -10.98 11.27
N PRO A 236 13.95 -11.57 12.01
CA PRO A 236 13.67 -12.28 13.24
C PRO A 236 13.19 -11.30 14.31
N SER A 237 12.35 -11.79 15.23
CA SER A 237 11.89 -10.98 16.36
C SER A 237 13.03 -10.69 17.34
N PRO A 238 13.21 -9.42 17.76
CA PRO A 238 14.16 -9.06 18.81
C PRO A 238 13.84 -9.70 20.18
N ASP A 239 12.56 -10.06 20.41
CA ASP A 239 12.06 -10.61 21.68
C ASP A 239 11.73 -12.11 21.58
N GLY A 240 12.22 -12.81 20.54
CA GLY A 240 11.97 -14.25 20.33
C GLY A 240 10.53 -14.61 19.94
N GLY A 241 9.79 -13.64 19.40
CA GLY A 241 8.47 -13.79 18.78
C GLY A 241 8.56 -14.29 17.34
N PRO A 242 7.43 -14.40 16.62
CA PRO A 242 7.44 -14.80 15.22
C PRO A 242 8.20 -13.78 14.36
N PRO A 243 8.89 -14.22 13.30
CA PRO A 243 9.51 -13.33 12.34
C PRO A 243 8.47 -12.47 11.59
N GLY A 244 8.95 -11.41 10.95
CA GLY A 244 8.15 -10.66 9.98
C GLY A 244 7.87 -11.46 8.72
N ASP A 245 7.19 -10.86 7.76
CA ASP A 245 6.96 -11.40 6.42
C ASP A 245 7.84 -10.67 5.42
N CYS A 246 8.08 -11.29 4.26
CA CYS A 246 8.67 -10.60 3.13
C CYS A 246 7.59 -10.30 2.09
N TYR A 247 7.48 -9.04 1.67
CA TYR A 247 6.58 -8.62 0.60
C TYR A 247 7.38 -8.45 -0.69
N CYS A 248 7.08 -9.29 -1.68
CA CYS A 248 7.63 -9.20 -3.02
C CYS A 248 6.78 -8.25 -3.85
N PHE A 249 7.35 -7.12 -4.24
CA PHE A 249 6.72 -6.15 -5.13
C PHE A 249 7.04 -6.51 -6.56
N VAL A 250 5.99 -6.67 -7.37
CA VAL A 250 6.11 -7.03 -8.77
C VAL A 250 6.14 -5.76 -9.59
N SER A 251 7.14 -5.65 -10.46
CA SER A 251 7.18 -4.66 -11.52
C SER A 251 7.13 -5.35 -12.89
N VAL A 252 6.22 -4.93 -13.75
CA VAL A 252 6.08 -5.46 -15.11
C VAL A 252 6.73 -4.47 -16.07
N ARG A 253 7.71 -4.95 -16.85
CA ARG A 253 8.35 -4.13 -17.88
C ARG A 253 7.34 -3.74 -18.94
N ARG A 254 7.46 -2.49 -19.40
CA ARG A 254 6.74 -2.03 -20.59
C ARG A 254 7.14 -2.87 -21.79
N HIS A 255 6.15 -3.37 -22.51
CA HIS A 255 6.35 -4.13 -23.74
C HIS A 255 6.41 -3.18 -24.93
N GLU A 256 7.17 -3.53 -25.97
CA GLU A 256 7.37 -2.66 -27.15
C GLU A 256 6.10 -2.60 -28.03
N LEU A 257 5.37 -3.70 -28.12
CA LEU A 257 4.18 -3.84 -28.97
C LEU A 257 2.86 -3.70 -28.21
N PHE A 258 2.83 -4.04 -26.92
CA PHE A 258 1.58 -4.21 -26.19
C PHE A 258 1.52 -3.21 -25.04
N GLU A 259 0.39 -2.54 -24.92
CA GLU A 259 0.04 -1.75 -23.75
C GLU A 259 -1.07 -2.45 -22.99
N ARG A 260 -0.84 -2.77 -21.71
CA ARG A 260 -1.85 -3.41 -20.87
C ARG A 260 -2.80 -2.37 -20.29
N GLN A 261 -4.11 -2.56 -20.48
CA GLN A 261 -5.17 -1.77 -19.87
C GLN A 261 -6.11 -2.69 -19.09
N GLY A 262 -5.85 -2.83 -17.78
CA GLY A 262 -6.56 -3.81 -16.95
C GLY A 262 -6.24 -5.24 -17.39
N ASN A 263 -7.23 -5.98 -17.87
CA ASN A 263 -7.03 -7.33 -18.43
C ASN A 263 -6.88 -7.31 -19.96
N ASP A 264 -7.17 -6.20 -20.61
CA ASP A 264 -7.08 -6.07 -22.06
C ASP A 264 -5.67 -5.65 -22.46
N LEU A 265 -5.28 -6.05 -23.68
CA LEU A 265 -4.05 -5.61 -24.32
C LEU A 265 -4.39 -4.73 -25.49
N VAL A 266 -3.66 -3.64 -25.66
CA VAL A 266 -3.77 -2.75 -26.80
C VAL A 266 -2.52 -2.91 -27.65
N LEU A 267 -2.72 -3.18 -28.94
CA LEU A 267 -1.69 -3.26 -29.96
C LEU A 267 -2.01 -2.25 -31.06
N GLN A 268 -1.03 -1.44 -31.44
CA GLN A 268 -1.13 -0.61 -32.64
C GLN A 268 -0.63 -1.39 -33.85
N LEU A 269 -1.52 -1.66 -34.80
CA LEU A 269 -1.20 -2.38 -36.03
C LEU A 269 -1.05 -1.38 -37.19
N PRO A 270 0.17 -1.13 -37.68
CA PRO A 270 0.36 -0.34 -38.88
C PRO A 270 -0.15 -1.11 -40.10
N ILE A 271 -1.01 -0.47 -40.89
CA ILE A 271 -1.56 -1.03 -42.12
C ILE A 271 -1.35 -0.06 -43.28
N THR A 272 -1.17 -0.59 -44.49
CA THR A 272 -1.04 0.24 -45.69
C THR A 272 -2.41 0.72 -46.18
N TYR A 273 -2.43 1.84 -46.91
CA TYR A 273 -3.65 2.35 -47.56
C TYR A 273 -4.33 1.28 -48.44
N CYS A 274 -3.55 0.48 -49.17
CA CYS A 274 -4.08 -0.60 -49.99
C CYS A 274 -4.77 -1.69 -49.17
N GLN A 275 -4.20 -2.08 -48.02
CA GLN A 275 -4.81 -3.07 -47.13
C GLN A 275 -6.12 -2.53 -46.52
N ALA A 276 -6.12 -1.27 -46.10
CA ALA A 276 -7.29 -0.61 -45.54
C ALA A 276 -8.45 -0.52 -46.57
N THR A 277 -8.14 -0.18 -47.83
CA THR A 277 -9.14 0.00 -48.89
C THR A 277 -9.64 -1.30 -49.48
N LEU A 278 -8.74 -2.25 -49.78
CA LEU A 278 -9.07 -3.50 -50.48
C LEU A 278 -9.42 -4.66 -49.53
N GLY A 279 -9.18 -4.48 -48.23
CA GLY A 279 -9.23 -5.54 -47.25
C GLY A 279 -7.99 -6.43 -47.34
N ALA A 280 -7.63 -7.05 -46.22
CA ALA A 280 -6.46 -7.91 -46.13
C ALA A 280 -6.60 -8.92 -44.98
N ILE A 281 -5.79 -9.97 -45.01
CA ILE A 281 -5.56 -10.81 -43.84
C ILE A 281 -4.17 -10.46 -43.34
N ALA A 282 -4.07 -9.99 -42.10
CA ALA A 282 -2.81 -9.62 -41.46
C ALA A 282 -2.49 -10.61 -40.33
N GLU A 283 -1.22 -10.97 -40.20
CA GLU A 283 -0.73 -11.75 -39.07
C GLU A 283 -0.42 -10.82 -37.90
N VAL A 284 -1.07 -11.06 -36.76
CA VAL A 284 -0.99 -10.20 -35.59
C VAL A 284 -0.31 -10.95 -34.44
N PRO A 285 0.72 -10.37 -33.80
CA PRO A 285 1.33 -11.00 -32.65
C PRO A 285 0.35 -11.04 -31.45
N THR A 286 0.30 -12.17 -30.76
CA THR A 286 -0.35 -12.32 -29.45
C THR A 286 0.65 -12.89 -28.44
N LEU A 287 0.28 -12.96 -27.15
CA LEU A 287 1.14 -13.54 -26.11
C LEU A 287 1.38 -15.06 -26.27
N ASP A 288 0.52 -15.74 -27.03
CA ASP A 288 0.58 -17.20 -27.25
C ASP A 288 1.11 -17.59 -28.64
N GLY A 289 1.42 -16.60 -29.47
CA GLY A 289 1.86 -16.78 -30.86
C GLY A 289 1.12 -15.87 -31.83
N PRO A 290 1.43 -15.91 -33.13
CA PRO A 290 0.71 -15.15 -34.13
C PRO A 290 -0.73 -15.66 -34.32
N ASP A 291 -1.67 -14.75 -34.58
CA ASP A 291 -3.06 -15.04 -34.93
C ASP A 291 -3.46 -14.23 -36.17
N ALA A 292 -4.43 -14.73 -36.95
CA ALA A 292 -4.85 -14.06 -38.18
C ALA A 292 -5.96 -13.05 -37.90
N LEU A 293 -5.78 -11.81 -38.36
CA LEU A 293 -6.81 -10.77 -38.33
C LEU A 293 -7.31 -10.50 -39.75
N GLU A 294 -8.62 -10.65 -39.94
CA GLU A 294 -9.30 -10.21 -41.16
C GLU A 294 -9.62 -8.72 -41.07
N ILE A 295 -9.06 -7.94 -41.99
CA ILE A 295 -9.25 -6.50 -42.12
C ILE A 295 -10.28 -6.27 -43.24
N PRO A 296 -11.49 -5.76 -42.93
CA PRO A 296 -12.52 -5.50 -43.92
C PRO A 296 -12.14 -4.32 -44.82
N ARG A 297 -12.78 -4.28 -45.99
CA ARG A 297 -12.66 -3.15 -46.93
C ARG A 297 -13.18 -1.87 -46.29
N GLY A 298 -12.46 -0.77 -46.54
CA GLY A 298 -12.83 0.55 -46.04
C GLY A 298 -12.48 0.78 -44.56
N THR A 299 -11.60 -0.04 -43.98
CA THR A 299 -11.08 0.16 -42.62
C THR A 299 -10.43 1.53 -42.50
N GLN A 300 -10.78 2.28 -41.47
CA GLN A 300 -10.22 3.60 -41.20
C GLN A 300 -9.04 3.50 -40.22
N SER A 301 -8.23 4.56 -40.17
CA SER A 301 -7.22 4.70 -39.13
C SER A 301 -7.89 4.98 -37.79
N GLY A 302 -7.49 4.26 -36.75
CA GLY A 302 -8.08 4.35 -35.41
C GLY A 302 -9.19 3.34 -35.15
N ASP A 303 -9.65 2.60 -36.16
CA ASP A 303 -10.60 1.50 -35.95
C ASP A 303 -10.00 0.45 -35.01
N VAL A 304 -10.85 -0.12 -34.15
CA VAL A 304 -10.42 -1.10 -33.14
C VAL A 304 -11.05 -2.45 -33.43
N PHE A 305 -10.19 -3.42 -33.76
CA PHE A 305 -10.55 -4.82 -33.88
C PHE A 305 -10.33 -5.53 -32.56
N ARG A 306 -11.13 -6.56 -32.27
CA ARG A 306 -11.09 -7.24 -30.98
C ARG A 306 -10.94 -8.74 -31.17
N LEU A 307 -9.82 -9.28 -30.72
CA LEU A 307 -9.62 -10.72 -30.60
C LEU A 307 -9.98 -11.16 -29.18
N ARG A 308 -11.09 -11.90 -29.08
CA ARG A 308 -11.66 -12.29 -27.79
C ARG A 308 -10.77 -13.30 -27.07
N GLY A 309 -10.57 -13.09 -25.76
CA GLY A 309 -9.81 -14.00 -24.90
C GLY A 309 -8.30 -14.05 -25.19
N ARG A 310 -7.78 -13.09 -25.97
CA ARG A 310 -6.35 -12.96 -26.30
C ARG A 310 -5.62 -11.90 -25.44
N GLY A 311 -6.27 -11.40 -24.40
CA GLY A 311 -5.68 -10.52 -23.39
C GLY A 311 -5.04 -11.28 -22.23
N VAL A 312 -4.95 -10.62 -21.08
CA VAL A 312 -4.34 -11.15 -19.86
C VAL A 312 -5.41 -11.83 -18.98
N PRO A 313 -5.13 -13.01 -18.37
CA PRO A 313 -6.06 -13.65 -17.43
C PRO A 313 -6.25 -12.80 -16.17
N ASP A 314 -7.41 -12.91 -15.53
CA ASP A 314 -7.63 -12.30 -14.23
C ASP A 314 -6.94 -13.13 -13.12
N PRO A 315 -6.05 -12.53 -12.31
CA PRO A 315 -5.34 -13.25 -11.24
C PRO A 315 -6.27 -13.79 -10.15
N ARG A 316 -7.54 -13.35 -10.10
CA ARG A 316 -8.57 -13.83 -9.17
C ARG A 316 -9.44 -14.95 -9.74
N GLY A 317 -9.16 -15.44 -10.95
CA GLY A 317 -9.89 -16.55 -11.58
C GLY A 317 -11.11 -16.13 -12.40
N GLY A 318 -11.12 -14.90 -12.90
CA GLY A 318 -12.09 -14.40 -13.89
C GLY A 318 -11.73 -14.76 -15.34
N PRO A 319 -12.55 -14.36 -16.33
CA PRO A 319 -12.23 -14.53 -17.74
C PRO A 319 -10.99 -13.72 -18.13
N SER A 320 -10.24 -14.21 -19.12
CA SER A 320 -9.19 -13.41 -19.76
C SER A 320 -9.78 -12.20 -20.46
N GLY A 321 -9.02 -11.11 -20.49
CA GLY A 321 -9.36 -9.96 -21.32
C GLY A 321 -9.18 -10.23 -22.81
N ASP A 322 -9.36 -9.19 -23.59
CA ASP A 322 -9.29 -9.22 -25.05
C ASP A 322 -8.01 -8.52 -25.56
N LEU A 323 -7.60 -8.84 -26.79
CA LEU A 323 -6.59 -8.06 -27.52
C LEU A 323 -7.33 -7.05 -28.43
N LEU A 324 -7.16 -5.78 -28.12
CA LEU A 324 -7.66 -4.62 -28.85
C LEU A 324 -6.59 -4.15 -29.84
N ILE A 325 -6.89 -4.28 -31.13
CA ILE A 325 -5.97 -3.96 -32.21
C ILE A 325 -6.43 -2.65 -32.82
N GLN A 326 -5.73 -1.57 -32.53
CA GLN A 326 -5.99 -0.26 -33.11
C GLN A 326 -5.22 -0.14 -34.42
N THR A 327 -5.91 0.08 -35.53
CA THR A 327 -5.26 0.28 -36.83
C THR A 327 -4.66 1.67 -36.94
N HIS A 328 -3.51 1.76 -37.59
CA HIS A 328 -2.91 3.04 -37.97
C HIS A 328 -2.48 2.98 -39.43
N ILE A 329 -3.05 3.84 -40.28
CA ILE A 329 -2.68 3.84 -41.70
C ILE A 329 -1.32 4.50 -41.87
N GLU A 330 -0.32 3.73 -42.29
CA GLU A 330 1.03 4.24 -42.54
C GLU A 330 1.18 4.66 -44.01
N THR A 331 1.60 5.91 -44.22
CA THR A 331 1.88 6.44 -45.56
C THR A 331 3.35 6.21 -45.92
N PRO A 332 3.67 5.56 -47.06
CA PRO A 332 5.05 5.27 -47.45
C PRO A 332 5.84 6.56 -47.71
N ARG A 333 7.06 6.64 -47.18
CA ARG A 333 7.95 7.81 -47.36
C ARG A 333 8.66 7.85 -48.70
N LYS A 334 8.79 6.71 -49.37
CA LYS A 334 9.48 6.55 -50.66
C LYS A 334 8.61 5.70 -51.58
N LEU A 335 8.49 6.13 -52.82
CA LEU A 335 7.71 5.47 -53.85
C LEU A 335 8.61 5.15 -55.04
N THR A 336 8.36 4.02 -55.67
CA THR A 336 8.92 3.73 -57.00
C THR A 336 8.20 4.55 -58.05
N ALA A 337 8.82 4.76 -59.22
CA ALA A 337 8.20 5.52 -60.32
C ALA A 337 6.82 4.96 -60.72
N LYS A 338 6.66 3.62 -60.72
CA LYS A 338 5.38 2.97 -61.00
C LYS A 338 4.32 3.25 -59.92
N GLN A 339 4.70 3.22 -58.65
CA GLN A 339 3.76 3.51 -57.55
C GLN A 339 3.33 4.98 -57.54
N GLU A 340 4.25 5.90 -57.83
CA GLU A 340 3.93 7.33 -57.94
C GLU A 340 2.94 7.59 -59.08
N ASP A 341 3.16 6.98 -60.26
CA ASP A 341 2.26 7.10 -61.41
C ASP A 341 0.84 6.58 -61.09
N LEU A 342 0.73 5.41 -60.46
CA LEU A 342 -0.55 4.83 -60.03
C LEU A 342 -1.29 5.72 -59.02
N LEU A 343 -0.57 6.32 -58.07
CA LEU A 343 -1.19 7.23 -57.09
C LEU A 343 -1.65 8.55 -57.74
N ARG A 344 -0.97 9.03 -58.78
CA ARG A 344 -1.42 10.19 -59.56
C ARG A 344 -2.68 9.89 -60.35
N GLN A 345 -2.75 8.72 -60.99
CA GLN A 345 -3.97 8.27 -61.68
C GLN A 345 -5.15 8.15 -60.71
N LEU A 346 -4.92 7.61 -59.50
CA LEU A 346 -5.94 7.57 -58.46
C LEU A 346 -6.40 8.99 -58.04
N ALA A 347 -5.46 9.91 -57.85
CA ALA A 347 -5.80 11.29 -57.49
C ALA A 347 -6.59 12.03 -58.57
N GLU A 348 -6.32 11.77 -59.85
CA GLU A 348 -7.11 12.31 -60.97
C GLU A 348 -8.55 11.79 -60.95
N LEU A 349 -8.74 10.48 -60.68
CA LEU A 349 -10.06 9.86 -60.53
C LEU A 349 -10.84 10.40 -59.34
N GLU A 350 -10.16 10.70 -58.23
CA GLU A 350 -10.76 11.30 -57.03
C GLU A 350 -10.92 12.82 -57.12
N HIS A 351 -10.48 13.44 -58.23
CA HIS A 351 -10.43 14.89 -58.43
C HIS A 351 -9.66 15.63 -57.31
N THR A 352 -8.62 15.00 -56.77
CA THR A 352 -7.80 15.51 -55.68
C THR A 352 -6.61 16.31 -56.21
N HIS A 353 -6.43 17.54 -55.72
CA HIS A 353 -5.29 18.38 -56.10
C HIS A 353 -3.99 17.88 -55.46
N VAL A 354 -3.15 17.22 -56.26
CA VAL A 354 -1.78 16.86 -55.87
C VAL A 354 -0.81 17.87 -56.45
N THR A 355 0.13 18.34 -55.65
CA THR A 355 1.17 19.29 -56.09
C THR A 355 1.92 18.71 -57.30
N PRO A 356 2.12 19.48 -58.39
CA PRO A 356 2.88 19.01 -59.53
C PRO A 356 4.31 18.65 -59.14
N HIS A 357 4.93 17.77 -59.93
CA HIS A 357 6.29 17.27 -59.73
C HIS A 357 7.24 18.39 -59.23
N ARG A 358 8.00 18.15 -58.16
CA ARG A 358 8.95 19.12 -57.56
C ARG A 358 9.92 19.79 -58.56
N LYS A 359 10.07 19.26 -59.78
CA LYS A 359 10.82 19.90 -60.87
C LYS A 359 10.25 21.30 -61.21
N THR A 360 8.93 21.46 -61.25
CA THR A 360 8.29 22.71 -61.70
C THR A 360 8.36 23.84 -60.66
N PHE A 361 8.50 23.52 -59.37
CA PHE A 361 8.61 24.54 -58.31
C PHE A 361 10.01 25.17 -58.26
N LEU A 362 11.07 24.37 -58.40
CA LEU A 362 12.45 24.88 -58.53
C LEU A 362 12.68 25.63 -59.84
N GLU A 363 12.04 25.20 -60.93
CA GLU A 363 12.05 25.94 -62.20
C GLU A 363 11.30 27.27 -62.11
N LYS A 364 10.15 27.32 -61.41
CA LYS A 364 9.44 28.58 -61.11
C LYS A 364 10.25 29.52 -60.22
N ILE A 365 10.97 29.00 -59.21
CA ILE A 365 11.84 29.81 -58.36
C ILE A 365 13.03 30.34 -59.16
N ARG A 366 13.68 29.50 -59.99
CA ARG A 366 14.73 29.99 -60.90
C ARG A 366 14.19 31.08 -61.81
N GLY A 367 13.05 30.87 -62.47
CA GLY A 367 12.42 31.88 -63.33
C GLY A 367 12.09 33.20 -62.60
N TYR A 368 11.75 33.15 -61.32
CA TYR A 368 11.54 34.34 -60.50
C TYR A 368 12.84 35.10 -60.23
N PHE A 369 13.94 34.38 -59.94
CA PHE A 369 15.25 35.00 -59.71
C PHE A 369 15.99 35.42 -60.99
N THR A 370 15.65 34.86 -62.17
CA THR A 370 16.25 35.29 -63.45
C THR A 370 15.46 36.40 -64.17
N SER A 371 14.27 36.79 -63.71
CA SER A 371 13.43 37.81 -64.37
C SER A 371 13.59 39.23 -63.82
N GLU A 372 14.41 39.44 -62.78
CA GLU A 372 14.83 40.78 -62.33
C GLU A 372 16.32 40.99 -62.60
N SER A 373 16.68 41.30 -63.86
CA SER A 373 17.85 42.12 -64.21
C SER A 373 17.83 42.51 -65.69
N PRO A 374 17.02 43.50 -66.12
CA PRO A 374 17.25 44.19 -67.38
C PRO A 374 17.91 45.57 -67.17
N ASP A 375 18.78 45.75 -66.17
CA ASP A 375 19.59 46.96 -66.03
C ASP A 375 20.95 46.64 -65.41
N GLY A 376 22.00 46.62 -66.23
CA GLY A 376 23.37 46.40 -65.76
C GLY A 376 24.41 46.17 -66.86
N ALA A 377 24.00 45.99 -68.13
CA ALA A 377 24.92 45.75 -69.25
C ALA A 377 25.07 46.95 -70.20
N ALA A 378 24.95 48.19 -69.71
CA ALA A 378 25.10 49.39 -70.54
C ALA A 378 26.10 50.45 -70.01
N GLU A 379 26.92 50.14 -68.99
CA GLU A 379 27.83 51.13 -68.40
C GLU A 379 29.26 50.59 -68.17
N ARG A 380 29.80 49.86 -69.15
CA ARG A 380 31.24 49.54 -69.23
C ARG A 380 31.92 49.85 -70.56
N ASP A 381 31.28 50.63 -71.44
CA ASP A 381 31.84 50.99 -72.76
C ASP A 381 32.03 52.52 -72.95
N ARG A 382 32.07 53.32 -71.87
CA ARG A 382 32.36 54.77 -71.94
C ARG A 382 33.35 55.28 -70.91
N ARG A 383 34.36 54.48 -70.57
CA ARG A 383 35.49 54.90 -69.72
C ARG A 383 36.83 54.35 -70.26
N GLU A 384 37.06 54.42 -71.56
CA GLU A 384 38.41 54.29 -72.16
C GLU A 384 38.69 55.32 -73.28
N GLU A 385 37.88 56.38 -73.44
CA GLU A 385 38.11 57.42 -74.47
C GLU A 385 38.21 58.87 -73.93
N SER A 386 38.49 59.09 -72.64
CA SER A 386 38.73 60.45 -72.17
C SER A 386 39.71 60.56 -70.99
N GLU A 387 40.93 60.08 -71.16
CA GLU A 387 42.12 60.66 -70.50
C GLU A 387 43.22 60.82 -71.56
N ALA A 388 43.09 61.92 -72.31
CA ALA A 388 44.16 62.67 -72.93
C ALA A 388 44.12 64.10 -72.36
#